data_AF-A0A9E1UCA3-F1
#
_entry.id   AF-A0A9E1UCA3-F1
#
_cell.length_a   1.000
_cell.length_b   1.000
_cell.length_c   1.000
_cell.angle_alpha   90.00
_cell.angle_beta   90.00
_cell.angle_gamma   90.00
#
_symmetry.space_group_name_H-M   'P 1'
#
loop_
_entity.id
_entity.type
_entity.pdbx_description
1 polymer ?
#
loop_
_entity_poly.entity_id
_entity_poly.type
_entity_poly.pdbx_seq_one_letter_code
_entity_poly.pdbx_strand_id
1 'polypeptide(L)'
;MNLRFLLVLITVLAYVSIGVTWFITNEPVETNEPDPPFFYTLSPDDLRNISIDTGEKVSSWSLREDVHRWYFDDLENVPADLFRWGGITQLLGGPRTQRVL
;
A
#
# COMPACT_ATOMS: atom_id res chain seq x y z
N MET A 1 32.53 -46.72 38.61
CA MET A 1 31.86 -45.59 37.94
C MET A 1 32.40 -44.31 38.56
N ASN A 2 33.01 -43.42 37.78
CA ASN A 2 33.72 -42.28 38.34
C ASN A 2 32.74 -41.13 38.60
N LEU A 3 32.42 -40.88 39.87
CA LEU A 3 31.46 -39.86 40.32
C LEU A 3 31.71 -38.47 39.69
N ARG A 4 32.98 -38.11 39.49
CA ARG A 4 33.37 -36.85 38.85
C ARG A 4 32.91 -36.76 37.39
N PHE A 5 33.10 -37.84 36.63
CA PHE A 5 32.65 -37.90 35.23
C PHE A 5 31.13 -37.94 35.14
N LEU A 6 30.45 -38.58 36.10
CA LEU A 6 28.99 -38.62 36.17
C LEU A 6 28.40 -37.22 36.43
N LEU A 7 28.97 -36.45 37.36
CA LEU A 7 28.51 -35.09 37.65
C LEU A 7 28.66 -34.16 36.45
N VAL A 8 29.78 -34.26 35.72
CA VAL A 8 30.02 -33.49 34.48
C VAL A 8 29.00 -33.87 33.41
N LEU A 9 28.71 -35.16 33.24
CA LEU A 9 27.74 -35.61 32.25
C LEU A 9 26.33 -35.09 32.54
N ILE A 10 25.90 -35.11 33.81
CA ILE A 10 24.58 -34.61 34.23
C ILE A 10 24.47 -33.10 33.99
N THR A 11 25.52 -32.33 34.28
CA THR A 11 25.50 -30.88 34.05
C THR A 11 25.39 -30.54 32.57
N VAL A 12 26.12 -31.24 31.71
CA VAL A 12 26.00 -31.07 30.25
C VAL A 12 24.60 -31.42 29.77
N LEU A 13 24.04 -32.56 30.22
CA LEU A 13 22.68 -32.95 29.86
C LEU A 13 21.63 -31.92 30.28
N ALA A 14 21.78 -31.35 31.48
CA ALA A 14 20.87 -30.33 31.97
C ALA A 14 20.85 -29.09 31.06
N TYR A 15 22.02 -28.56 30.70
CA TYR A 15 22.14 -27.42 29.78
C TYR A 15 21.57 -27.71 28.40
N VAL A 16 21.82 -28.90 27.85
CA VAL A 16 21.27 -29.30 26.56
C VAL A 16 19.73 -29.37 26.61
N SER A 17 19.15 -29.93 27.68
CA SER A 17 17.69 -30.00 27.82
C SER A 17 17.04 -28.62 27.89
N ILE A 18 17.70 -27.66 28.54
CA ILE A 18 17.21 -26.26 28.65
C ILE A 18 17.26 -25.60 27.27
N GLY A 19 18.36 -25.76 26.53
CA GLY A 19 18.49 -25.19 25.19
C GLY A 19 17.45 -25.75 24.20
N VAL A 20 17.22 -27.07 24.24
CA VAL A 20 16.24 -27.73 23.38
C VAL A 20 14.81 -27.30 23.71
N THR A 21 14.46 -27.24 25.00
CA THR A 21 13.12 -26.76 25.39
C THR A 21 12.93 -25.30 24.99
N TRP A 22 13.91 -24.42 25.20
CA TRP A 22 13.82 -23.03 24.76
C TRP A 22 13.64 -22.90 23.24
N PHE A 23 14.37 -23.70 22.44
CA PHE A 23 14.28 -23.67 20.98
C PHE A 23 12.92 -24.15 20.44
N ILE A 24 12.36 -25.21 21.02
CA ILE A 24 11.06 -25.76 20.59
C ILE A 24 9.90 -24.84 21.01
N THR A 25 10.01 -24.19 22.17
CA THR A 25 8.89 -23.41 22.72
C THR A 25 8.87 -21.95 22.23
N ASN A 26 10.01 -21.42 21.76
CA ASN A 26 10.10 -20.06 21.21
C ASN A 26 10.15 -20.11 19.68
N GLU A 27 9.10 -20.63 19.07
CA GLU A 27 8.91 -20.44 17.63
C GLU A 27 8.71 -18.94 17.38
N PRO A 28 9.50 -18.31 16.49
CA PRO A 28 9.31 -16.91 16.18
C PRO A 28 7.92 -16.76 15.56
N VAL A 29 7.03 -16.07 16.27
CA VAL A 29 5.74 -15.69 15.72
C VAL A 29 6.05 -14.78 14.54
N GLU A 30 5.80 -15.26 13.33
CA GLU A 30 5.77 -14.40 12.15
C GLU A 30 4.64 -13.39 12.36
N THR A 31 4.98 -12.22 12.91
CA THR A 31 4.13 -11.06 12.89
C THR A 31 4.00 -10.65 11.43
N ASN A 32 2.93 -11.11 10.79
CA ASN A 32 2.50 -10.58 9.51
C ASN A 32 2.22 -9.10 9.73
N GLU A 33 3.18 -8.25 9.38
CA GLU A 33 2.94 -6.82 9.30
C GLU A 33 1.77 -6.60 8.32
N PRO A 34 0.76 -5.81 8.70
CA PRO A 34 -0.34 -5.53 7.79
C PRO A 34 0.23 -4.88 6.53
N ASP A 35 -0.27 -5.30 5.36
CA ASP A 35 0.12 -4.69 4.09
C ASP A 35 -0.05 -3.16 4.19
N PRO A 36 0.99 -2.39 3.83
CA PRO A 36 0.89 -0.94 3.89
C PRO A 36 -0.23 -0.46 2.96
N PRO A 37 -0.97 0.58 3.33
CA PRO A 37 -2.00 1.14 2.46
C PRO A 37 -1.39 1.58 1.13
N PHE A 38 -2.09 1.28 0.03
CA PHE A 38 -1.64 1.66 -1.30
C PHE A 38 -1.69 3.18 -1.47
N PHE A 39 -0.52 3.80 -1.54
CA PHE A 39 -0.38 5.20 -1.91
C PHE A 39 0.00 5.30 -3.38
N TYR A 40 -0.62 6.24 -4.07
CA TYR A 40 -0.26 6.57 -5.44
C TYR A 40 -0.09 8.08 -5.56
N THR A 41 0.81 8.47 -6.44
CA THR A 41 1.04 9.86 -6.82
C THR A 41 0.92 9.93 -8.32
N LEU A 42 -0.09 10.63 -8.82
CA LEU A 42 -0.29 10.88 -10.23
C LEU A 42 -0.16 12.37 -10.48
N SER A 43 0.63 12.76 -11.49
CA SER A 43 0.63 14.15 -11.93
C SER A 43 -0.74 14.45 -12.55
N PRO A 44 -1.35 15.61 -12.26
CA PRO A 44 -2.55 16.07 -12.95
C PRO A 44 -2.38 16.09 -14.47
N ASP A 45 -1.15 16.33 -14.94
CA ASP A 45 -0.81 16.42 -16.35
C ASP A 45 -0.77 15.05 -17.05
N ASP A 46 -0.61 13.96 -16.29
CA ASP A 46 -0.61 12.59 -16.80
C ASP A 46 -2.04 12.02 -16.90
N LEU A 47 -3.02 12.67 -16.27
CA LEU A 47 -4.41 12.23 -16.32
C LEU A 47 -4.98 12.47 -17.72
N ARG A 48 -5.52 11.40 -18.30
CA ARG A 48 -6.15 11.41 -19.64
C ARG A 48 -7.62 11.04 -19.61
N ASN A 49 -7.98 10.10 -18.76
CA ASN A 49 -9.35 9.63 -18.61
C ASN A 49 -9.68 9.42 -17.14
N ILE A 50 -10.86 9.85 -16.72
CA ILE A 50 -11.39 9.65 -15.37
C ILE A 50 -12.75 8.97 -15.54
N SER A 51 -12.92 7.81 -14.90
CA SER A 51 -14.20 7.12 -14.89
C SER A 51 -14.58 6.73 -13.47
N ILE A 52 -15.82 7.00 -13.10
CA ILE A 52 -16.39 6.65 -11.80
C ILE A 52 -17.57 5.74 -12.07
N ASP A 53 -17.53 4.56 -11.47
CA ASP A 53 -18.58 3.56 -11.52
C ASP A 53 -19.14 3.35 -10.11
N THR A 54 -20.42 3.63 -9.92
CA THR A 54 -21.13 3.38 -8.66
C THR A 54 -22.14 2.24 -8.77
N GLY A 55 -22.02 1.38 -9.79
CA GLY A 55 -22.93 0.28 -10.10
C GLY A 55 -24.22 0.71 -10.80
N GLU A 56 -24.89 1.75 -10.28
CA GLU A 56 -26.12 2.30 -10.89
C GLU A 56 -25.82 3.30 -12.01
N LYS A 57 -24.67 3.97 -11.95
CA LYS A 57 -24.28 5.01 -12.89
C LYS A 57 -22.79 4.97 -13.13
N VAL A 58 -22.43 5.07 -14.41
CA VAL A 58 -21.07 5.32 -14.86
C VAL A 58 -21.01 6.75 -15.37
N SER A 59 -20.05 7.52 -14.86
CA SER A 59 -19.72 8.84 -15.37
C SER A 59 -18.25 8.85 -15.79
N SER A 60 -17.97 9.34 -16.99
CA SER A 60 -16.62 9.35 -17.55
C SER A 60 -16.30 10.71 -18.16
N TRP A 61 -15.02 11.07 -18.07
CA TRP A 61 -14.47 12.31 -18.61
C TRP A 61 -13.13 12.04 -19.27
N SER A 62 -12.92 12.66 -20.43
CA SER A 62 -11.67 12.60 -21.17
C SER A 62 -11.06 13.99 -21.35
N LEU A 63 -9.72 14.05 -21.27
CA LEU A 63 -8.96 15.24 -21.61
C LEU A 63 -8.77 15.28 -23.12
N ARG A 64 -9.24 16.36 -23.76
CA ARG A 64 -8.90 16.63 -25.16
C ARG A 64 -7.61 17.42 -25.24
N GLU A 65 -6.59 16.82 -25.87
CA GLU A 65 -5.23 17.38 -25.95
C GLU A 65 -5.13 18.61 -26.85
N ASP A 66 -6.02 18.75 -27.84
CA ASP A 66 -6.05 19.90 -28.77
C ASP A 66 -6.39 21.21 -28.05
N VAL A 67 -7.37 21.19 -27.15
CA VAL A 67 -7.85 22.37 -26.41
C VAL A 67 -7.45 22.38 -24.94
N HIS A 68 -6.72 21.35 -24.48
CA HIS A 68 -6.32 21.15 -23.07
C HIS A 68 -7.52 21.31 -22.11
N ARG A 69 -8.65 20.67 -22.45
CA ARG A 69 -9.89 20.80 -21.70
C ARG A 69 -10.57 19.44 -21.55
N TRP A 70 -11.17 19.24 -20.37
CA TRP A 70 -11.94 18.05 -20.05
C TRP A 70 -13.35 18.13 -20.62
N TYR A 71 -13.85 17.00 -21.10
CA TYR A 71 -15.20 16.84 -21.64
C TYR A 71 -15.90 15.68 -20.94
N PHE A 72 -17.23 15.77 -20.89
CA PHE A 72 -18.08 14.67 -20.49
C PHE A 72 -18.15 13.65 -21.63
N ASP A 73 -17.88 12.38 -21.36
CA ASP A 73 -17.94 11.35 -22.41
C ASP A 73 -19.37 10.91 -22.71
N ASP A 74 -20.30 11.10 -21.76
CA ASP A 74 -21.73 10.83 -21.92
C ASP A 74 -22.49 11.94 -22.68
N LEU A 75 -21.84 13.09 -22.93
CA LEU A 75 -22.42 14.24 -23.60
C LEU A 75 -21.60 14.66 -24.82
N GLU A 76 -22.27 14.87 -25.95
CA GLU A 76 -21.58 15.23 -27.19
C GLU A 76 -21.02 16.66 -27.11
N ASN A 77 -19.68 16.78 -27.13
CA ASN A 77 -18.94 18.05 -27.16
C ASN A 77 -19.28 19.03 -26.02
N VAL A 78 -19.71 18.53 -24.86
CA VAL A 78 -19.94 19.37 -23.67
C VAL A 78 -18.68 19.42 -22.80
N PRO A 79 -18.04 20.60 -22.67
CA PRO A 79 -16.87 20.73 -21.80
C PRO A 79 -17.26 20.71 -20.33
N ALA A 80 -16.38 20.17 -19.49
CA ALA A 80 -16.47 20.33 -18.05
C ALA A 80 -16.26 21.81 -17.67
N ASP A 81 -17.05 22.28 -16.71
CA ASP A 81 -16.92 23.64 -16.19
C ASP A 81 -15.55 23.82 -15.51
N LEU A 82 -14.75 24.79 -15.98
CA LEU A 82 -13.37 24.94 -15.53
C LEU A 82 -13.27 25.35 -14.05
N PHE A 83 -14.22 26.15 -13.54
CA PHE A 83 -14.22 26.60 -12.16
C PHE A 83 -14.49 25.45 -11.18
N ARG A 84 -15.38 24.52 -11.57
CA ARG A 84 -15.68 23.32 -10.79
C ARG A 84 -14.66 22.21 -11.00
N TRP A 85 -14.14 22.06 -12.21
CA TRP A 85 -13.32 20.91 -12.61
C TRP A 85 -11.81 21.12 -12.42
N GLY A 86 -11.31 22.36 -12.47
CA GLY A 86 -9.89 22.66 -12.43
C GLY A 86 -9.14 22.18 -11.18
N GLY A 87 -9.85 21.96 -10.06
CA GLY A 87 -9.27 21.40 -8.83
C GLY A 87 -9.38 19.87 -8.70
N ILE A 88 -10.21 19.21 -9.51
CA ILE A 88 -10.53 17.77 -9.33
C ILE A 88 -9.32 16.89 -9.69
N THR A 89 -8.61 17.20 -10.77
CA THR A 89 -7.39 16.47 -11.17
C THR A 89 -6.30 16.51 -10.11
N GLN A 90 -6.20 17.61 -9.36
CA GLN A 90 -5.26 17.75 -8.25
C GLN A 90 -5.63 16.85 -7.07
N LEU A 91 -6.92 16.69 -6.78
CA LEU A 91 -7.40 15.80 -5.71
C LEU A 91 -7.19 14.33 -6.05
N LEU A 92 -7.41 13.98 -7.32
CA LEU A 92 -7.20 12.63 -7.81
C LEU A 92 -5.71 12.25 -7.87
N GLY A 93 -4.79 13.22 -7.89
CA GLY A 93 -3.34 12.99 -7.94
C GLY A 93 -2.71 12.35 -6.69
N GLY A 94 -3.50 12.12 -5.64
CA GLY A 94 -3.04 11.48 -4.41
C GLY A 94 -2.25 12.41 -3.47
N PRO A 95 -1.89 11.92 -2.28
CA PRO A 95 -1.18 12.71 -1.28
C PRO A 95 0.23 13.05 -1.74
N ARG A 96 0.51 14.35 -1.96
CA ARG A 96 1.86 14.81 -2.26
C ARG A 96 2.71 14.82 -1.00
N THR A 97 3.68 13.92 -0.92
CA THR A 97 4.68 13.89 0.17
C THR A 97 5.73 14.97 0.03
N GLN A 98 5.91 15.55 -1.16
CA GLN A 98 6.88 16.61 -1.42
C GLN A 98 6.16 17.93 -1.74
N ARG A 99 6.50 18.97 -0.98
CA ARG A 99 6.10 20.35 -1.28
C ARG A 99 6.98 20.83 -2.43
N VAL A 100 6.40 21.04 -3.60
CA VAL A 100 7.10 21.73 -4.70
C VAL A 100 7.24 23.19 -4.27
N LEU A 101 8.48 23.62 -4.03
CA LEU A 101 8.85 25.00 -3.67
C LEU A 101 8.99 25.86 -4.92
#